data_AF-A0A966WX87-F1
#
_entry.id   AF-A0A966WX87-F1
#
_cell.length_a   1.000
_cell.length_b   1.000
_cell.length_c   1.000
_cell.angle_alpha   90.00
_cell.angle_beta   90.00
_cell.angle_gamma   90.00
#
_symmetry.space_group_name_H-M   'P 1'
#
loop_
_entity.id
_entity.type
_entity.pdbx_description
1 polymer ?
#
loop_
_entity_poly.entity_id
_entity_poly.type
_entity_poly.pdbx_seq_one_letter_code
_entity_poly.pdbx_strand_id
1 'polypeptide(L)'
;AGASQPHRHLQLLPRSPAELLCPLAPMLERQLAGEAPRWPWGYRLDRRRAGGASGETAEDPQRSATELERLYHQHAQALGLGSPHTDAMPRHPYNLLFCADWFMTVRRIREHWAGFSLNALAFGGYLLLTEGSDLPWLEKHGPWRLLEAVAAPER
;
A
#
# COMPACT_ATOMS: atom_id res chain seq x y z
N ALA A 1 -3.89 -0.98 -11.71
CA ALA A 1 -2.96 -0.48 -10.66
C ALA A 1 -1.66 -1.30 -10.59
N GLY A 2 -1.14 -1.78 -11.73
CA GLY A 2 -0.02 -2.74 -11.74
C GLY A 2 -0.43 -4.20 -11.53
N ALA A 3 -1.67 -4.55 -11.87
CA ALA A 3 -2.13 -5.95 -11.85
C ALA A 3 -1.87 -6.56 -13.23
N SER A 4 -1.13 -7.66 -13.27
CA SER A 4 -0.83 -8.41 -14.50
C SER A 4 -1.91 -9.44 -14.85
N GLN A 5 -2.83 -9.74 -13.93
CA GLN A 5 -3.91 -10.70 -14.13
C GLN A 5 -5.28 -10.00 -14.21
N PRO A 6 -6.18 -10.45 -15.12
CA PRO A 6 -7.50 -9.84 -15.30
C PRO A 6 -8.49 -10.22 -14.19
N HIS A 7 -8.24 -11.33 -13.47
CA HIS A 7 -9.10 -11.77 -12.37
C HIS A 7 -8.65 -11.18 -11.02
N ARG A 8 -9.61 -10.99 -10.12
CA ARG A 8 -9.36 -10.50 -8.76
C ARG A 8 -8.52 -11.52 -7.99
N HIS A 9 -7.37 -11.08 -7.49
CA HIS A 9 -6.46 -11.88 -6.67
C HIS A 9 -5.80 -11.01 -5.62
N LEU A 10 -5.27 -11.64 -4.58
CA LEU A 10 -4.41 -11.01 -3.58
C LEU A 10 -3.05 -11.72 -3.59
N GLN A 11 -1.99 -10.99 -3.30
CA GLN A 11 -0.65 -11.53 -3.15
C GLN A 11 -0.32 -11.64 -1.66
N LEU A 12 -0.03 -12.85 -1.20
CA LEU A 12 0.48 -13.10 0.14
C LEU A 12 2.00 -13.26 0.07
N LEU A 13 2.72 -12.47 0.87
CA LEU A 13 4.18 -12.56 0.99
C LEU A 13 4.51 -13.07 2.40
N PRO A 14 4.83 -14.37 2.56
CA PRO A 14 5.15 -14.94 3.87
C PRO A 14 6.39 -14.28 4.49
N ARG A 15 6.36 -14.07 5.80
CA ARG A 15 7.47 -13.50 6.56
C ARG A 15 7.75 -14.35 7.79
N SER A 16 9.02 -14.46 8.14
CA SER A 16 9.40 -15.01 9.44
C SER A 16 9.23 -13.95 10.55
N PRO A 17 8.98 -14.33 11.82
CA PRO A 17 8.77 -13.36 12.90
C PRO A 17 9.93 -12.37 13.12
N ALA A 18 11.16 -12.78 12.81
CA ALA A 18 12.35 -11.94 12.93
C ALA A 18 12.64 -11.09 11.67
N GLU A 19 11.87 -11.27 10.59
CA GLU A 19 12.07 -10.58 9.33
C GLU A 19 11.28 -9.27 9.30
N LEU A 20 11.86 -8.22 8.69
CA LEU A 20 11.11 -7.01 8.40
C LEU A 20 9.96 -7.33 7.43
N LEU A 21 8.77 -6.79 7.71
CA LEU A 21 7.60 -6.97 6.83
C LEU A 21 7.88 -6.48 5.40
N CYS A 22 8.52 -5.31 5.29
CA CYS A 22 8.97 -4.75 4.03
C CYS A 22 10.10 -3.72 4.23
N PRO A 23 10.86 -3.36 3.17
CA PRO A 23 11.91 -2.35 3.25
C PRO A 23 11.44 -1.01 3.85
N LEU A 24 10.20 -0.61 3.60
CA LEU A 24 9.63 0.63 4.15
C LEU A 24 9.00 0.48 5.53
N ALA A 25 9.00 -0.71 6.14
CA ALA A 25 8.37 -0.94 7.44
C ALA A 25 8.86 0.04 8.53
N PRO A 26 10.18 0.31 8.70
CA PRO A 26 10.63 1.28 9.70
C PRO A 26 10.05 2.70 9.51
N MET A 27 9.84 3.13 8.25
CA MET A 27 9.26 4.45 7.97
C MET A 27 7.76 4.48 8.22
N LEU A 28 7.04 3.41 7.86
CA LEU A 28 5.61 3.25 8.13
C LEU A 28 5.36 3.28 9.65
N GLU A 29 6.16 2.56 10.42
CA GLU A 29 6.08 2.52 11.89
C GLU A 29 6.27 3.91 12.51
N ARG A 30 7.28 4.66 12.06
CA ARG A 30 7.51 6.03 12.51
C ARG A 30 6.37 6.98 12.13
N GLN A 31 5.79 6.85 10.93
CA GLN A 31 4.62 7.64 10.55
C GLN A 31 3.40 7.32 11.44
N LEU A 32 3.18 6.04 11.71
CA LEU A 32 2.10 5.59 12.60
C LEU A 32 2.30 6.04 14.05
N ALA A 33 3.55 6.25 14.48
CA ALA A 33 3.90 6.84 15.77
C ALA A 33 3.84 8.39 15.79
N GLY A 34 3.63 9.04 14.63
CA GLY A 34 3.65 10.50 14.51
C GLY A 34 5.05 11.11 14.49
N GLU A 35 6.09 10.30 14.29
CA GLU A 35 7.51 10.68 14.34
C GLU A 35 8.14 10.95 12.97
N ALA A 36 7.34 10.82 11.90
CA ALA A 36 7.75 11.08 10.53
C ALA A 36 6.63 11.80 9.75
N PRO A 37 6.99 12.72 8.84
CA PRO A 37 6.01 13.41 8.01
C PRO A 37 5.36 12.44 7.02
N ARG A 38 4.21 12.85 6.49
CA ARG A 38 3.53 12.13 5.40
C ARG A 38 4.33 12.25 4.10
N TRP A 39 4.16 11.25 3.24
CA TRP A 39 4.71 11.27 1.89
C TRP A 39 3.88 12.17 0.97
N PRO A 40 4.49 12.77 -0.07
CA PRO A 40 3.84 13.76 -0.94
C PRO A 40 2.89 13.12 -1.99
N TRP A 41 2.21 12.03 -1.63
CA TRP A 41 1.22 11.37 -2.48
C TRP A 41 -0.04 11.00 -1.70
N GLY A 42 -1.12 10.70 -2.42
CA GLY A 42 -2.44 10.39 -1.87
C GLY A 42 -2.50 8.96 -1.34
N TYR A 43 -2.19 8.80 -0.06
CA TYR A 43 -2.36 7.54 0.67
C TYR A 43 -3.07 7.73 2.02
N ARG A 44 -3.51 6.61 2.57
CA ARG A 44 -3.98 6.47 3.95
C ARG A 44 -3.26 5.29 4.59
N LEU A 45 -2.89 5.46 5.85
CA LEU A 45 -2.11 4.50 6.64
C LEU A 45 -2.66 4.55 8.06
N ASP A 46 -3.16 3.42 8.54
CA ASP A 46 -3.78 3.29 9.84
C ASP A 46 -3.33 2.01 10.55
N ARG A 47 -3.22 2.09 11.88
CA ARG A 47 -2.93 0.93 12.74
C ARG A 47 -4.11 -0.05 12.71
N ARG A 48 -3.80 -1.34 12.67
CA ARG A 48 -4.73 -2.41 12.98
C ARG A 48 -4.56 -2.84 14.43
N ARG A 49 -5.67 -2.99 15.15
CA ARG A 49 -5.68 -3.37 16.58
C ARG A 49 -6.22 -4.78 16.79
N ALA A 50 -6.94 -5.33 15.82
CA ALA A 50 -7.54 -6.66 15.87
C ALA A 50 -6.78 -7.70 15.03
N GLY A 51 -5.63 -7.33 14.46
CA GLY A 51 -4.84 -8.21 13.58
C GLY A 51 -3.89 -9.17 14.30
N GLY A 52 -3.92 -9.22 15.64
CA GLY A 52 -3.03 -10.08 16.43
C GLY A 52 -1.59 -9.60 16.36
N ALA A 53 -1.24 -8.58 17.14
CA ALA A 53 0.18 -8.35 17.43
C ALA A 53 0.71 -9.58 18.16
N SER A 54 1.91 -10.03 17.80
CA SER A 54 2.62 -11.14 18.44
C SER A 54 2.56 -11.04 19.98
N GLY A 55 1.69 -11.83 20.62
CA GLY A 55 1.74 -12.07 22.06
C GLY A 55 0.44 -12.07 22.85
N GLU A 56 -0.66 -11.44 22.40
CA GLU A 56 -1.83 -11.29 23.29
C GLU A 56 -3.15 -11.69 22.63
N THR A 57 -3.69 -12.81 23.14
CA THR A 57 -5.01 -13.42 22.88
C THR A 57 -5.27 -13.93 21.46
N ALA A 58 -5.98 -15.07 21.38
CA ALA A 58 -6.42 -15.65 20.12
C ALA A 58 -7.14 -14.59 19.28
N GLU A 59 -6.71 -14.47 18.02
CA GLU A 59 -7.35 -13.59 17.04
C GLU A 59 -8.87 -13.84 17.05
N ASP A 60 -9.67 -12.80 17.30
CA ASP A 60 -11.11 -12.83 17.00
C ASP A 60 -11.26 -12.51 15.51
N PRO A 61 -11.55 -13.52 14.65
CA PRO A 61 -11.58 -13.31 13.20
C PRO A 61 -12.69 -12.34 12.81
N GLN A 62 -13.80 -12.31 13.56
CA GLN A 62 -14.93 -11.44 13.26
C GLN A 62 -14.58 -9.98 13.54
N ARG A 63 -13.88 -9.73 14.66
CA ARG A 63 -13.39 -8.39 14.98
C ARG A 63 -12.35 -7.91 13.97
N SER A 64 -11.44 -8.79 13.55
CA SER A 64 -10.42 -8.49 12.53
C SER A 64 -11.05 -8.18 11.16
N ALA A 65 -12.04 -8.96 10.74
CA ALA A 65 -12.79 -8.73 9.50
C ALA A 65 -13.53 -7.38 9.54
N THR A 66 -14.23 -7.09 10.65
CA THR A 66 -14.95 -5.81 10.83
C THR A 66 -14.00 -4.62 10.80
N GLU A 67 -12.81 -4.74 11.40
CA GLU A 67 -11.80 -3.69 11.36
C GLU A 67 -11.27 -3.46 9.94
N LEU A 68 -10.96 -4.52 9.19
CA LEU A 68 -10.49 -4.43 7.80
C LEU A 68 -11.52 -3.76 6.89
N GLU A 69 -12.79 -4.16 6.99
CA GLU A 69 -13.88 -3.55 6.24
C GLU A 69 -14.00 -2.05 6.55
N ARG A 70 -14.02 -1.70 7.84
CA ARG A 70 -14.09 -0.30 8.28
C ARG A 70 -12.92 0.52 7.74
N LEU A 71 -11.69 0.03 7.87
CA LEU A 71 -10.50 0.72 7.38
C LEU A 71 -10.54 0.89 5.86
N TYR A 72 -10.93 -0.16 5.13
CA TYR A 72 -11.08 -0.10 3.68
C TYR A 72 -12.07 0.98 3.25
N HIS A 73 -13.26 1.04 3.86
CA HIS A 73 -14.26 2.06 3.53
C HIS A 73 -13.80 3.47 3.87
N GLN A 74 -13.16 3.66 5.02
CA GLN A 74 -12.61 4.96 5.42
C GLN A 74 -11.52 5.44 4.45
N HIS A 75 -10.59 4.55 4.09
CA HIS A 75 -9.54 4.85 3.12
C HIS A 75 -10.13 5.17 1.74
N ALA A 76 -11.10 4.37 1.29
CA ALA A 76 -11.77 4.59 0.01
C ALA A 76 -12.48 5.94 -0.05
N GLN A 77 -13.21 6.31 1.00
CA GLN A 77 -13.87 7.62 1.09
C GLN A 77 -12.83 8.76 1.07
N ALA A 78 -11.81 8.69 1.92
CA ALA A 78 -10.83 9.76 2.07
C ALA A 78 -9.97 9.96 0.80
N LEU A 79 -9.72 8.88 0.06
CA LEU A 79 -8.99 8.92 -1.22
C LEU A 79 -9.92 9.15 -2.43
N GLY A 80 -11.25 9.23 -2.23
CA GLY A 80 -12.23 9.40 -3.30
C GLY A 80 -12.30 8.22 -4.27
N LEU A 81 -12.08 7.00 -3.79
CA LEU A 81 -12.14 5.76 -4.58
C LEU A 81 -13.58 5.29 -4.86
N GLY A 82 -14.59 5.94 -4.25
CA GLY A 82 -15.99 5.54 -4.32
C GLY A 82 -16.38 4.63 -3.15
N SER A 83 -17.59 4.07 -3.22
CA SER A 83 -18.12 3.12 -2.24
C SER A 83 -18.60 1.85 -2.93
N PRO A 84 -18.24 0.65 -2.43
CA PRO A 84 -18.78 -0.61 -2.95
C PRO A 84 -20.31 -0.72 -2.93
N HIS A 85 -20.99 0.07 -2.09
CA HIS A 85 -22.44 0.07 -1.99
C HIS A 85 -23.12 0.84 -3.13
N THR A 86 -22.39 1.75 -3.80
CA THR A 86 -22.95 2.66 -4.81
C THR A 86 -22.25 2.58 -6.15
N ASP A 87 -21.00 2.15 -6.19
CA ASP A 87 -20.16 2.10 -7.38
C ASP A 87 -19.86 0.63 -7.73
N ALA A 88 -20.15 0.23 -8.98
CA ALA A 88 -19.86 -1.12 -9.46
C ALA A 88 -18.36 -1.43 -9.51
N MET A 89 -17.52 -0.39 -9.60
CA MET A 89 -16.07 -0.48 -9.56
C MET A 89 -15.47 0.76 -8.90
N PRO A 90 -14.24 0.68 -8.37
CA PRO A 90 -13.54 1.84 -7.83
C PRO A 90 -13.38 2.94 -8.87
N ARG A 91 -13.59 4.20 -8.47
CA ARG A 91 -13.48 5.38 -9.35
C ARG A 91 -12.06 5.67 -9.81
N HIS A 92 -11.08 5.19 -9.05
CA HIS A 92 -9.67 5.33 -9.37
C HIS A 92 -8.92 4.02 -9.06
N PRO A 93 -7.85 3.71 -9.80
CA PRO A 93 -7.00 2.59 -9.45
C PRO A 93 -6.31 2.86 -8.10
N TYR A 94 -6.10 1.81 -7.33
CA TYR A 94 -5.40 1.89 -6.04
C TYR A 94 -4.56 0.65 -5.78
N ASN A 95 -3.60 0.79 -4.88
CA ASN A 95 -2.96 -0.35 -4.24
C ASN A 95 -3.40 -0.47 -2.79
N LEU A 96 -3.46 -1.71 -2.33
CA LEU A 96 -3.77 -2.06 -0.97
C LEU A 96 -2.62 -2.92 -0.43
N LEU A 97 -2.09 -2.54 0.71
CA LEU A 97 -1.09 -3.30 1.46
C LEU A 97 -1.56 -3.39 2.90
N PHE A 98 -1.45 -4.56 3.52
CA PHE A 98 -1.75 -4.71 4.94
C PHE A 98 -1.03 -5.91 5.52
N CYS A 99 -0.74 -5.83 6.81
CA CYS A 99 -0.22 -6.92 7.65
C CYS A 99 -1.04 -6.96 8.95
N ALA A 100 -0.63 -7.72 9.95
CA ALA A 100 -1.28 -7.75 11.27
C ALA A 100 -1.43 -6.35 11.92
N ASP A 101 -0.44 -5.48 11.76
CA ASP A 101 -0.30 -4.24 12.56
C ASP A 101 -0.78 -2.96 11.86
N TRP A 102 -0.88 -2.98 10.53
CA TRP A 102 -1.25 -1.79 9.76
C TRP A 102 -1.96 -2.12 8.46
N PHE A 103 -2.68 -1.11 7.95
CA PHE A 103 -3.41 -1.14 6.70
C PHE A 103 -3.10 0.13 5.92
N MET A 104 -2.74 0.00 4.65
CA MET A 104 -2.34 1.09 3.78
C MET A 104 -3.07 1.02 2.43
N THR A 105 -3.60 2.16 2.00
CA THR A 105 -4.19 2.32 0.67
C THR A 105 -3.52 3.47 -0.04
N VAL A 106 -3.10 3.26 -1.29
CA VAL A 106 -2.48 4.29 -2.13
C VAL A 106 -3.31 4.50 -3.38
N ARG A 107 -3.75 5.74 -3.63
CA ARG A 107 -4.44 6.08 -4.89
C ARG A 107 -3.42 6.19 -6.01
N ARG A 108 -3.64 5.45 -7.09
CA ARG A 108 -2.76 5.41 -8.27
C ARG A 108 -3.31 6.30 -9.38
N ILE A 109 -2.41 6.78 -10.24
CA ILE A 109 -2.77 7.53 -11.46
C ILE A 109 -2.25 6.87 -12.73
N ARG A 110 -1.22 6.03 -12.62
CA ARG A 110 -0.67 5.23 -13.72
C ARG A 110 0.03 4.01 -13.16
N GLU A 111 0.32 3.06 -14.04
CA GLU A 111 0.87 1.76 -13.68
C GLU A 111 2.40 1.72 -13.72
N HIS A 112 3.02 2.35 -14.72
CA HIS A 112 4.47 2.37 -14.90
C HIS A 112 5.01 3.79 -14.98
N TRP A 113 6.33 3.92 -14.76
CA TRP A 113 7.09 5.13 -15.01
C TRP A 113 8.57 4.80 -15.20
N ALA A 114 9.25 5.51 -16.11
CA ALA A 114 10.68 5.33 -16.39
C ALA A 114 11.11 3.84 -16.57
N GLY A 115 10.31 3.07 -17.32
CA GLY A 115 10.60 1.65 -17.56
C GLY A 115 10.31 0.70 -16.38
N PHE A 116 9.88 1.21 -15.23
CA PHE A 116 9.47 0.40 -14.07
C PHE A 116 7.96 0.18 -14.08
N SER A 117 7.54 -1.09 -14.02
CA SER A 117 6.18 -1.47 -13.62
C SER A 117 6.08 -1.38 -12.09
N LEU A 118 5.12 -0.61 -11.61
CA LEU A 118 4.98 -0.31 -10.18
C LEU A 118 3.63 -0.83 -9.72
N ASN A 119 3.63 -1.79 -8.80
CA ASN A 119 2.42 -2.34 -8.17
C ASN A 119 2.39 -1.99 -6.67
N ALA A 120 1.60 -2.71 -5.88
CA ALA A 120 1.53 -2.50 -4.44
C ALA A 120 2.91 -2.61 -3.75
N LEU A 121 3.75 -3.57 -4.16
CA LEU A 121 5.05 -3.83 -3.54
C LEU A 121 6.01 -2.64 -3.64
N ALA A 122 5.88 -1.80 -4.67
CA ALA A 122 6.66 -0.56 -4.79
C ALA A 122 6.44 0.37 -3.59
N PHE A 123 5.22 0.46 -3.07
CA PHE A 123 4.88 1.23 -1.87
C PHE A 123 5.26 0.53 -0.57
N GLY A 124 5.71 -0.73 -0.63
CA GLY A 124 6.45 -1.41 0.44
C GLY A 124 7.97 -1.27 0.32
N GLY A 125 8.47 -0.63 -0.76
CA GLY A 125 9.90 -0.43 -1.02
C GLY A 125 10.56 -1.49 -1.90
N TYR A 126 9.79 -2.39 -2.52
CA TYR A 126 10.33 -3.35 -3.48
C TYR A 126 10.24 -2.79 -4.90
N LEU A 127 11.38 -2.66 -5.58
CA LEU A 127 11.44 -2.34 -6.99
C LEU A 127 11.95 -3.55 -7.77
N LEU A 128 11.28 -3.89 -8.87
CA LEU A 128 11.73 -4.93 -9.78
C LEU A 128 12.46 -4.27 -10.95
N LEU A 129 13.75 -4.58 -11.07
CA LEU A 129 14.56 -4.19 -12.21
C LEU A 129 14.40 -5.22 -13.32
N THR A 130 14.12 -4.75 -14.53
CA THR A 130 14.03 -5.55 -15.76
C THR A 130 14.92 -4.93 -16.83
N GLU A 131 15.10 -5.62 -17.97
CA GLU A 131 15.84 -5.07 -19.12
C GLU A 131 15.23 -3.75 -19.65
N GLY A 132 13.92 -3.54 -19.46
CA GLY A 132 13.23 -2.31 -19.87
C GLY A 132 13.27 -1.19 -18.84
N SER A 133 13.88 -1.40 -17.67
CA SER A 133 13.95 -0.40 -16.61
C SER A 133 14.99 0.68 -16.91
N ASP A 134 14.62 1.96 -16.75
CA ASP A 134 15.52 3.08 -16.96
C ASP A 134 16.36 3.32 -15.69
N LEU A 135 17.43 2.52 -15.56
CA LEU A 135 18.35 2.63 -14.42
C LEU A 135 19.03 4.00 -14.33
N PRO A 136 19.54 4.61 -15.43
CA PRO A 136 20.07 5.98 -15.37
C PRO A 136 19.07 7.00 -14.83
N TRP A 137 17.78 6.88 -15.19
CA TRP A 137 16.74 7.74 -14.63
C TRP A 137 16.58 7.52 -13.12
N LEU A 138 16.57 6.26 -12.65
CA LEU A 138 16.44 5.93 -11.23
C LEU A 138 17.62 6.46 -10.42
N GLU A 139 18.85 6.31 -10.91
CA GLU A 139 20.05 6.83 -10.25
C GLU A 139 20.03 8.36 -10.14
N LYS A 140 19.53 9.04 -11.17
CA LYS A 140 19.46 10.50 -11.21
C LYS A 140 18.37 11.09 -10.32
N HIS A 141 17.19 10.47 -10.26
CA HIS A 141 16.01 11.06 -9.60
C HIS A 141 15.62 10.37 -8.29
N GLY A 142 16.12 9.17 -8.06
CA GLY A 142 15.83 8.36 -6.89
C GLY A 142 14.47 7.65 -6.93
N PRO A 143 14.27 6.64 -6.06
CA PRO A 143 13.07 5.81 -6.06
C PRO A 143 11.80 6.57 -5.66
N TRP A 144 11.90 7.66 -4.88
CA TRP A 144 10.69 8.40 -4.45
C TRP A 144 9.99 9.08 -5.62
N ARG A 145 10.76 9.55 -6.60
CA ARG A 145 10.20 10.14 -7.81
C ARG A 145 9.46 9.11 -8.67
N LEU A 146 9.80 7.82 -8.60
CA LEU A 146 8.99 6.76 -9.21
C LEU A 146 7.60 6.69 -8.56
N LEU A 147 7.56 6.64 -7.22
CA LEU A 147 6.33 6.52 -6.45
C LEU A 147 5.42 7.73 -6.64
N GLU A 148 5.99 8.94 -6.56
CA GLU A 148 5.29 10.20 -6.82
C GLU A 148 4.71 10.26 -8.24
N ALA A 149 5.43 9.77 -9.25
CA ALA A 149 4.97 9.81 -10.63
C ALA A 149 3.78 8.87 -10.89
N VAL A 150 3.59 7.85 -10.05
CA VAL A 150 2.53 6.84 -10.24
C VAL A 150 1.40 6.88 -9.22
N ALA A 151 1.55 7.62 -8.13
CA ALA A 151 0.52 7.90 -7.16
C ALA A 151 -0.16 9.25 -7.44
N ALA A 152 -1.42 9.40 -7.02
CA ALA A 152 -2.06 10.72 -7.03
C ALA A 152 -1.31 11.66 -6.06
N PRO A 153 -1.29 12.97 -6.27
CA PRO A 153 -0.76 13.90 -5.27
C PRO A 153 -1.59 13.87 -3.98
N GLU A 154 -0.98 14.29 -2.87
CA GLU A 154 -1.71 14.54 -1.61
C GLU A 154 -2.81 15.60 -1.85
N ARG A 155 -3.98 15.41 -1.24
CA ARG A 155 -5.09 16.36 -1.27
C ARG A 155 -5.10 17.21 -0.02
#